data_AF-A0A2R5F5G3-F1
#
_entry.id   AF-A0A2R5F5G3-F1
#
_cell.length_a   1.000
_cell.length_b   1.000
_cell.length_c   1.000
_cell.angle_alpha   90.00
_cell.angle_beta   90.00
_cell.angle_gamma   90.00
#
_symmetry.space_group_name_H-M   'P 1'
#
loop_
_entity.id
_entity.type
_entity.pdbx_description
1 polymer ?
#
loop_
_entity_poly.entity_id
_entity_poly.type
_entity_poly.pdbx_seq_one_letter_code
_entity_poly.pdbx_strand_id
1 'polypeptide(L)'
;MVTRVKRTIEDRIADTQAKLKSLQTEKKKLQSSKAKKLTKASIGVAELLKQIDSVAKENDVKVADVIKLAARLKRTGLVIEHKSSRFDDVMSL
;
A
#
# COMPACT_ATOMS: atom_id res chain seq x y z
N MET A 1 9.28 -56.23 -13.17
CA MET A 1 9.08 -55.51 -14.44
C MET A 1 8.52 -54.13 -14.13
N VAL A 2 9.21 -53.04 -14.50
CA VAL A 2 8.68 -51.68 -14.37
C VAL A 2 8.23 -51.22 -15.75
N THR A 3 6.93 -51.27 -16.01
CA THR A 3 6.31 -50.79 -17.26
C THR A 3 6.38 -49.27 -17.28
N ARG A 4 7.30 -48.70 -18.07
CA ARG A 4 7.34 -47.25 -18.33
C ARG A 4 6.18 -46.90 -19.24
N VAL A 5 5.10 -46.39 -18.67
CA VAL A 5 3.97 -45.83 -19.43
C VAL A 5 4.44 -44.54 -20.10
N LYS A 6 4.39 -44.48 -21.43
CA LYS A 6 4.62 -43.23 -22.17
C LYS A 6 3.44 -42.30 -21.89
N ARG A 7 3.67 -41.23 -21.12
CA ARG A 7 2.68 -40.16 -20.93
C ARG A 7 2.35 -39.54 -22.27
N THR A 8 1.06 -39.45 -22.58
CA THR A 8 0.58 -38.81 -23.80
C THR A 8 0.76 -37.29 -23.69
N ILE A 9 0.65 -36.59 -24.83
CA ILE A 9 0.65 -35.13 -24.84
C ILE A 9 -0.53 -34.59 -24.02
N GLU A 10 -1.66 -35.30 -24.05
CA GLU A 10 -2.88 -34.98 -23.29
C GLU A 10 -2.65 -35.03 -21.78
N ASP A 11 -1.92 -36.04 -21.28
CA ASP A 11 -1.55 -36.11 -19.86
C ASP A 11 -0.72 -34.89 -19.43
N ARG A 12 0.20 -34.44 -20.29
CA ARG A 12 1.04 -33.25 -20.03
C ARG A 12 0.24 -31.96 -20.08
N ILE A 13 -0.76 -31.88 -20.95
CA ILE A 13 -1.69 -30.75 -21.01
C ILE A 13 -2.55 -30.71 -19.74
N ALA A 14 -3.05 -31.85 -19.27
CA ALA A 14 -3.82 -31.94 -18.03
C ALA A 14 -2.98 -31.52 -16.81
N ASP A 15 -1.74 -32.01 -16.71
CA ASP A 15 -0.80 -31.64 -15.65
C ASP A 15 -0.50 -30.13 -15.66
N THR A 16 -0.26 -29.55 -16.83
CA THR A 16 0.04 -28.11 -16.95
C THR A 16 -1.18 -27.24 -16.66
N GLN A 17 -2.38 -27.64 -17.09
CA GLN A 17 -3.63 -26.96 -16.73
C GLN A 17 -3.91 -27.02 -15.22
N ALA A 18 -3.65 -28.15 -14.57
CA ALA A 18 -3.77 -28.28 -13.12
C ALA A 18 -2.80 -27.34 -12.39
N LYS A 19 -1.56 -27.24 -12.88
CA LYS A 19 -0.51 -26.35 -12.35
C LYS A 19 -0.85 -24.87 -12.55
N LEU A 20 -1.46 -24.50 -13.67
CA LEU A 20 -1.94 -23.14 -13.90
C LEU A 20 -3.08 -22.78 -12.94
N LYS A 21 -4.03 -23.69 -12.71
CA LYS A 21 -5.11 -23.48 -11.74
C LYS A 21 -4.57 -23.30 -10.32
N SER A 22 -3.60 -24.12 -9.89
CA SER A 22 -3.00 -23.97 -8.57
C SER A 22 -2.29 -22.62 -8.41
N LEU A 23 -1.47 -22.21 -9.38
CA LEU A 23 -0.78 -20.91 -9.38
C LEU A 23 -1.77 -19.72 -9.37
N GLN A 24 -2.89 -19.81 -10.10
CA GLN A 24 -3.93 -18.78 -10.05
C GLN A 24 -4.60 -18.68 -8.67
N THR A 25 -4.86 -19.82 -8.01
CA THR A 25 -5.42 -19.81 -6.66
C THR A 25 -4.43 -19.26 -5.64
N GLU A 26 -3.15 -19.56 -5.80
CA GLU A 26 -2.07 -19.05 -4.95
C GLU A 26 -1.87 -17.55 -5.13
N LYS A 27 -1.90 -17.05 -6.37
CA LYS A 27 -1.90 -15.59 -6.65
C LYS A 27 -3.08 -14.89 -6.00
N LYS A 28 -4.30 -15.45 -6.07
CA LYS A 28 -5.48 -14.89 -5.39
C LYS A 28 -5.33 -14.90 -3.87
N LYS A 29 -4.75 -15.96 -3.29
CA LYS A 29 -4.45 -16.05 -1.85
C LYS A 29 -3.38 -15.05 -1.41
N LEU A 30 -2.37 -14.80 -2.23
CA LEU A 30 -1.30 -13.81 -1.98
C LEU A 30 -1.82 -12.37 -2.11
N GLN A 31 -2.71 -12.11 -3.06
CA GLN A 31 -3.38 -10.80 -3.18
C GLN A 31 -4.38 -10.56 -2.05
N SER A 32 -5.00 -11.61 -1.52
CA SER A 32 -5.93 -11.50 -0.38
C SER A 32 -5.23 -11.61 0.99
N SER A 33 -3.98 -12.06 1.04
CA SER A 33 -3.19 -12.08 2.28
C SER A 33 -2.73 -10.67 2.64
N LYS A 34 -3.64 -9.97 3.30
CA LYS A 34 -3.40 -8.99 4.37
C LYS A 34 -2.60 -7.75 3.96
N ALA A 35 -3.24 -6.89 3.17
CA ALA A 35 -3.11 -5.46 3.47
C ALA A 35 -3.61 -5.28 4.92
N LYS A 36 -2.70 -4.90 5.83
CA LYS A 36 -3.03 -4.60 7.24
C LYS A 36 -4.06 -3.47 7.20
N LYS A 37 -5.35 -3.78 7.41
CA LYS A 37 -6.41 -2.78 7.36
C LYS A 37 -6.11 -1.75 8.45
N LEU A 38 -5.87 -0.51 8.04
CA LEU A 38 -5.81 0.61 8.98
C LEU A 38 -7.20 0.74 9.60
N THR A 39 -7.24 0.69 10.92
CA THR A 39 -8.45 0.90 11.71
C THR A 39 -8.28 2.16 12.53
N LYS A 40 -9.39 2.68 13.09
CA LYS A 40 -9.31 3.84 14.00
C LYS A 40 -8.43 3.60 15.22
N ALA A 41 -8.25 2.33 15.62
CA ALA A 41 -7.38 1.91 16.72
C ALA A 41 -5.92 1.67 16.31
N SER A 42 -5.59 1.83 15.02
CA SER A 42 -4.20 1.73 14.58
C SER A 42 -3.39 2.90 15.13
N ILE A 43 -2.18 2.59 15.60
CA ILE A 43 -1.24 3.57 16.16
C ILE A 43 -1.04 4.72 15.17
N GLY A 44 -1.15 5.96 15.65
CA GLY A 44 -1.01 7.18 14.85
C GLY A 44 -2.24 7.58 14.03
N VAL A 45 -3.25 6.73 13.84
CA VAL A 45 -4.46 7.08 13.07
C VAL A 45 -5.33 8.10 13.81
N ALA A 46 -5.46 7.97 15.12
CA ALA A 46 -6.24 8.93 15.92
C ALA A 46 -5.62 10.34 15.89
N GLU A 47 -4.29 10.43 15.90
CA GLU A 47 -3.57 11.70 15.84
C GLU A 47 -3.68 12.32 14.44
N LEU A 48 -3.51 11.52 13.39
CA LEU A 48 -3.71 11.95 12.01
C LEU A 48 -5.13 12.52 11.79
N LEU A 49 -6.16 11.85 12.32
CA LEU A 49 -7.54 12.32 12.21
C LEU A 49 -7.74 13.67 12.94
N LYS A 50 -7.16 13.84 14.12
CA LYS A 50 -7.20 15.13 14.84
C LYS A 50 -6.52 16.25 14.06
N GLN A 51 -5.37 15.98 13.42
CA GLN A 51 -4.66 16.96 12.61
C GLN A 51 -5.48 17.35 11.38
N ILE A 52 -6.09 16.37 10.68
CA ILE A 52 -6.96 16.64 9.53
C ILE A 52 -8.18 17.48 9.97
N ASP A 53 -8.78 17.17 11.11
CA ASP A 53 -9.91 17.94 11.66
C ASP A 53 -9.50 19.37 12.06
N SER A 54 -8.29 19.57 12.60
CA SER A 54 -7.77 20.91 12.92
C SER A 54 -7.59 21.75 11.66
N VAL A 55 -6.92 21.21 10.65
CA VAL A 55 -6.71 21.90 9.37
C VAL A 55 -8.04 22.24 8.70
N ALA A 56 -9.02 21.32 8.75
CA ALA A 56 -10.35 21.56 8.21
C ALA A 56 -11.05 22.73 8.92
N LYS A 57 -10.98 22.80 10.25
CA LYS A 57 -11.57 23.89 11.05
C LYS A 57 -10.87 25.23 10.84
N GLU A 58 -9.54 25.23 10.85
CA GLU A 58 -8.72 26.44 10.69
C GLU A 58 -8.94 27.12 9.33
N ASN A 59 -9.26 26.33 8.31
CA ASN A 59 -9.47 26.82 6.95
C ASN A 59 -10.94 26.88 6.53
N ASP A 60 -11.88 26.58 7.45
CA ASP A 60 -13.33 26.48 7.20
C ASP A 60 -13.68 25.63 5.96
N VAL A 61 -13.03 24.48 5.84
CA VAL A 61 -13.24 23.53 4.74
C VAL A 61 -13.72 22.18 5.25
N LYS A 62 -14.32 21.39 4.37
CA LYS A 62 -14.72 20.02 4.71
C LYS A 62 -13.49 19.13 4.84
N VAL A 63 -13.49 18.25 5.84
CA VAL A 63 -12.48 17.20 6.04
C VAL A 63 -12.21 16.39 4.77
N ALA A 64 -13.27 16.10 4.00
CA ALA A 64 -13.17 15.38 2.74
C ALA A 64 -12.28 16.09 1.70
N ASP A 65 -12.27 17.42 1.69
CA ASP A 65 -11.49 18.19 0.73
C ASP A 65 -10.01 18.26 1.13
N VAL A 66 -9.72 18.32 2.44
CA VAL A 66 -8.36 18.15 2.99
C VAL A 66 -7.79 16.78 2.61
N ILE A 67 -8.56 15.70 2.74
CA ILE A 67 -8.12 14.34 2.38
C ILE A 67 -7.85 14.24 0.86
N LYS A 68 -8.73 14.80 0.02
CA LYS A 68 -8.52 14.83 -1.43
C LYS A 68 -7.24 15.58 -1.80
N LEU A 69 -6.99 16.71 -1.14
CA LEU A 69 -5.78 17.50 -1.34
C LEU A 69 -4.54 16.71 -0.94
N ALA A 70 -4.52 16.11 0.25
CA ALA A 70 -3.40 15.27 0.72
C ALA A 70 -3.11 14.11 -0.24
N ALA A 71 -4.16 13.45 -0.75
CA ALA A 71 -4.02 12.38 -1.74
C ALA A 71 -3.45 12.89 -3.07
N ARG A 72 -3.85 14.09 -3.52
CA ARG A 72 -3.31 14.74 -4.73
C ARG A 72 -1.85 15.10 -4.54
N LEU A 73 -1.47 15.73 -3.43
CA LEU A 73 -0.09 16.12 -3.10
C LEU A 73 0.85 14.91 -3.10
N LYS A 74 0.42 13.79 -2.49
CA LYS A 74 1.17 12.54 -2.51
C LYS A 74 1.35 12.01 -3.94
N ARG A 75 0.30 12.07 -4.77
CA ARG A 75 0.31 11.57 -6.14
C ARG A 75 1.16 12.43 -7.08
N THR A 76 1.20 13.73 -6.85
CA THR A 76 2.03 14.67 -7.63
C THR A 76 3.50 14.68 -7.20
N GLY A 77 3.87 13.87 -6.20
CA GLY A 77 5.25 13.78 -5.73
C GLY A 77 5.76 15.09 -5.14
N LEU A 78 4.88 15.92 -4.57
CA LEU A 78 5.30 17.16 -3.94
C LEU A 78 6.18 16.79 -2.73
N VAL A 79 7.49 16.92 -2.90
CA VAL A 79 8.47 16.72 -1.83
C VAL A 79 8.27 17.88 -0.87
N ILE A 80 7.69 17.61 0.29
CA ILE A 80 7.73 18.55 1.41
C ILE A 80 9.17 18.53 1.88
N GLU A 81 10.02 19.37 1.28
CA GLU A 81 11.35 19.61 1.81
C GLU A 81 11.17 20.16 3.22
N HIS A 82 11.56 19.38 4.22
CA HIS A 82 11.88 19.93 5.52
C HIS A 82 13.03 20.90 5.30
N LYS A 83 12.73 22.19 5.15
CA LYS A 83 13.71 23.23 5.50
C LYS A 83 13.97 23.08 6.99
N SER A 84 14.92 22.22 7.35
CA SER A 84 15.62 22.35 8.62
C SER A 84 16.34 23.70 8.56
N SER A 85 15.70 24.73 9.10
CA SER A 85 16.35 26.01 9.34
C SER A 85 17.46 25.78 10.36
N ARG A 86 18.65 25.46 9.86
CA ARG A 86 19.90 25.42 10.61
C ARG A 86 20.27 26.87 10.92
N PHE A 87 19.67 27.42 11.98
CA PHE A 87 20.00 28.72 12.56
C PHE A 87 21.03 28.55 13.69
N ASP A 88 22.02 27.67 13.51
CA ASP A 88 23.04 27.37 14.54
C ASP A 88 24.46 27.85 14.19
N ASP A 89 24.67 28.61 13.09
CA ASP A 89 26.04 28.89 12.61
C ASP A 89 26.44 30.37 12.50
N VAL A 90 25.75 31.31 13.17
CA VAL A 90 26.17 32.74 13.14
C VAL A 90 26.11 33.43 14.51
N MET A 91 26.32 32.71 15.61
CA MET A 91 26.55 33.30 16.95
C MET A 91 27.70 32.63 17.69
N SER A 92 28.76 32.26 16.98
CA SER A 92 30.03 31.89 17.59
C SER A 92 31.18 32.21 16.64
N LEU A 93 31.51 33.48 16.51
CA LEU A 93 32.88 34.00 16.35
C LEU A 93 32.89 35.53 16.50
#